data_AF-A0A8S2NYR0-F1
#
_entry.id   AF-A0A8S2NYR0-F1
#
_cell.length_a   1.000
_cell.length_b   1.000
_cell.length_c   1.000
_cell.angle_alpha   90.00
_cell.angle_beta   90.00
_cell.angle_gamma   90.00
#
_symmetry.space_group_name_H-M   'P 1'
#
loop_
_entity.id
_entity.type
_entity.pdbx_description
1 polymer ?
#
loop_
_entity_poly.entity_id
_entity_poly.type
_entity_poly.pdbx_seq_one_letter_code
_entity_poly.pdbx_strand_id
1 'polypeptide(L)'
;HHSTSDDSSAYRSVDEVRSRDKKDNPTLRLRKFMSQRGCWNEEKDEQWMKDSQKMVMEAFANCEKVKRAPIATMFENIFDKMEPHLQRQMKEMNEHVRQNHDHFPLSLYEQSST
;
A
#
# COMPACT_ATOMS: atom_id res chain seq x y z
N HIS A 1 -0.63 -16.64 -4.73
CA HIS A 1 -0.13 -15.69 -5.73
C HIS A 1 1.13 -15.04 -5.19
N HIS A 2 2.13 -14.83 -6.05
CA HIS A 2 3.36 -14.12 -5.72
C HIS A 2 3.10 -12.61 -5.56
N SER A 3 2.28 -12.04 -6.45
CA SER A 3 1.82 -10.66 -6.42
C SER A 3 0.43 -10.56 -7.06
N THR A 4 -0.14 -9.36 -7.11
CA THR A 4 -1.42 -9.09 -7.80
C THR A 4 -1.37 -9.37 -9.30
N SER A 5 -0.17 -9.44 -9.91
CA SER A 5 0.04 -9.72 -11.34
C SER A 5 0.28 -11.21 -11.64
N ASP A 6 0.31 -12.08 -10.64
CA ASP A 6 0.68 -13.48 -10.77
C ASP A 6 -0.47 -14.43 -10.43
N ASP A 7 -0.71 -15.42 -11.30
CA ASP A 7 -1.59 -16.54 -11.00
C ASP A 7 -0.79 -17.80 -10.62
N SER A 8 -0.61 -18.00 -9.31
CA SER A 8 0.08 -19.18 -8.80
C SER A 8 -0.61 -20.51 -9.10
N SER A 9 -1.90 -20.51 -9.43
CA SER A 9 -2.61 -21.76 -9.77
C SER A 9 -2.15 -22.33 -11.12
N ALA A 10 -1.57 -21.49 -11.98
CA ALA A 10 -1.02 -21.90 -13.27
C ALA A 10 0.19 -22.84 -13.15
N TYR A 11 0.89 -22.84 -12.01
CA TYR A 11 2.13 -23.61 -11.82
C TYR A 11 2.25 -24.27 -10.44
N ARG A 12 1.24 -24.19 -9.57
CA ARG A 12 1.21 -24.88 -8.29
C ARG A 12 -0.19 -25.43 -7.98
N SER A 13 -0.23 -26.63 -7.40
CA SER A 13 -1.48 -27.27 -6.99
C SER A 13 -2.20 -26.48 -5.91
N VAL A 14 -3.49 -26.23 -6.12
CA VAL A 14 -4.38 -25.62 -5.12
C VAL A 14 -4.49 -26.48 -3.86
N ASP A 15 -4.40 -27.80 -3.99
CA ASP A 15 -4.49 -28.72 -2.85
C ASP A 15 -3.27 -28.64 -1.94
N GLU A 16 -2.08 -28.44 -2.50
CA GLU A 16 -0.87 -28.19 -1.73
C GLU A 16 -1.01 -26.93 -0.88
N VAL A 17 -1.51 -25.83 -1.48
CA VAL A 17 -1.73 -24.55 -0.80
C VAL A 17 -2.73 -24.70 0.33
N ARG A 18 -3.87 -25.35 0.07
CA ARG A 18 -4.90 -25.63 1.08
C ARG A 18 -4.37 -26.52 2.22
N SER A 19 -3.56 -27.53 1.89
CA SER A 19 -2.94 -28.41 2.89
C SER A 19 -2.04 -27.61 3.83
N ARG A 20 -1.21 -26.71 3.28
CA ARG A 20 -0.32 -25.86 4.09
C ARG A 20 -1.09 -24.88 4.96
N ASP A 21 -2.13 -24.24 4.44
CA ASP A 21 -2.99 -23.33 5.22
C ASP A 21 -3.70 -24.06 6.39
N LYS A 22 -4.12 -25.31 6.21
CA LYS A 22 -4.76 -26.07 7.30
C LYS A 22 -3.76 -26.62 8.32
N LYS A 23 -2.59 -27.09 7.87
CA LYS A 23 -1.65 -27.85 8.71
C LYS A 23 -0.56 -27.01 9.35
N ASP A 24 -0.09 -25.97 8.67
CA ASP A 24 1.06 -25.15 9.09
C ASP A 24 0.79 -23.66 8.90
N ASN A 25 -0.34 -23.20 9.45
CA ASN A 25 -0.67 -21.78 9.54
C ASN A 25 -0.22 -21.21 10.89
N PRO A 26 0.70 -20.23 10.90
CA PRO A 26 1.29 -19.69 12.13
C PRO A 26 0.24 -19.00 13.01
N THR A 27 -0.76 -18.35 12.41
CA THR A 27 -1.84 -17.69 13.13
C THR A 27 -2.70 -18.71 13.88
N LEU A 28 -3.07 -19.82 13.24
CA LEU A 28 -3.81 -20.90 13.90
C LEU A 28 -2.99 -21.57 15.01
N ARG A 29 -1.68 -21.75 14.79
CA ARG A 29 -0.77 -22.32 15.80
C ARG A 29 -0.66 -21.42 17.03
N LEU A 30 -0.51 -20.11 16.82
CA LEU A 30 -0.47 -19.13 17.90
C LEU A 30 -1.82 -19.05 18.65
N ARG A 31 -2.94 -19.02 17.91
CA ARG A 31 -4.30 -18.99 18.49
C ARG A 31 -4.50 -20.16 19.47
N LYS A 32 -4.18 -21.38 19.04
CA LYS A 32 -4.27 -22.59 19.89
C LYS A 32 -3.42 -22.45 21.16
N PHE A 33 -2.18 -21.99 21.04
CA PHE A 33 -1.30 -21.78 22.18
C PHE A 33 -1.87 -20.76 23.17
N MET A 34 -2.38 -19.62 22.69
CA MET A 34 -2.95 -18.58 23.54
C MET A 34 -4.27 -19.01 24.21
N SER A 35 -5.11 -19.77 23.51
CA SER A 35 -6.32 -20.34 24.10
C SER A 35 -6.02 -21.36 25.19
N GLN A 36 -4.99 -22.22 25.00
CA GLN A 36 -4.53 -23.14 26.05
C GLN A 36 -3.98 -22.41 27.29
N ARG A 37 -3.44 -21.20 27.11
CA ARG A 37 -2.97 -20.33 28.19
C ARG A 37 -4.10 -19.50 28.83
N GLY A 38 -5.34 -19.61 28.34
CA GLY A 38 -6.48 -18.84 28.83
C GLY A 38 -6.46 -17.34 28.48
N CYS A 39 -5.49 -16.89 27.67
CA CYS A 39 -5.39 -15.48 27.29
C CYS A 39 -6.19 -15.12 26.03
N TRP A 40 -6.67 -16.12 25.27
CA TRP A 40 -7.48 -15.95 24.05
C TRP A 40 -8.72 -16.83 24.04
N ASN A 41 -9.85 -16.30 23.55
CA ASN A 41 -11.12 -17.00 23.38
C ASN A 41 -11.85 -16.48 22.14
N GLU A 42 -12.98 -17.11 21.79
CA GLU A 42 -13.74 -16.77 20.57
C GLU A 42 -14.27 -15.32 20.60
N GLU A 43 -14.76 -14.85 21.75
CA GLU A 43 -15.25 -13.48 21.91
C GLU A 43 -14.16 -12.43 21.62
N LYS A 44 -12.93 -12.65 22.12
CA LYS A 44 -11.77 -11.80 21.81
C LYS A 44 -11.38 -11.88 20.35
N ASP A 45 -11.48 -13.05 19.72
CA ASP A 45 -11.17 -13.27 18.31
C ASP A 45 -12.13 -12.48 17.41
N GLU A 46 -13.43 -12.60 17.67
CA GLU A 46 -14.48 -11.88 16.93
C GLU A 46 -14.36 -10.36 17.11
N GLN A 47 -14.14 -9.89 18.34
CA GLN A 47 -13.97 -8.47 18.62
C GLN A 47 -12.72 -7.92 17.95
N TRP A 48 -11.59 -8.62 18.06
CA TRP A 48 -10.34 -8.24 17.40
C TRP A 48 -10.48 -8.18 15.89
N MET A 49 -11.20 -9.13 15.27
CA MET A 49 -11.42 -9.14 13.84
C MET A 49 -12.24 -7.93 13.38
N LYS A 50 -13.32 -7.59 14.11
CA LYS A 50 -14.15 -6.41 13.84
C LYS A 50 -13.33 -5.12 13.97
N ASP A 51 -12.56 -4.99 15.05
CA ASP A 51 -11.72 -3.81 15.28
C ASP A 51 -10.62 -3.68 14.24
N SER A 52 -9.97 -4.80 13.88
CA SER A 52 -8.94 -4.82 12.83
C SER A 52 -9.51 -4.41 11.47
N GLN A 53 -10.67 -4.95 11.09
CA GLN A 53 -11.34 -4.57 9.84
C GLN A 53 -11.68 -3.08 9.84
N LYS A 54 -12.22 -2.56 10.95
CA LYS A 54 -12.52 -1.14 11.09
C LYS A 54 -11.26 -0.27 10.93
N MET A 55 -10.17 -0.62 11.62
CA MET A 55 -8.90 0.11 11.51
C MET A 55 -8.37 0.13 10.07
N VAL A 56 -8.42 -1.00 9.36
CA VAL A 56 -7.97 -1.09 7.97
C VAL A 56 -8.83 -0.22 7.06
N MET A 57 -10.17 -0.27 7.20
CA MET A 57 -11.08 0.50 6.37
C MET A 57 -10.97 2.01 6.63
N GLU A 58 -10.78 2.42 7.89
CA GLU A 58 -10.54 3.82 8.24
C GLU A 58 -9.23 4.32 7.66
N ALA A 59 -8.13 3.55 7.79
CA ALA A 59 -6.85 3.89 7.20
C ALA A 59 -6.95 4.00 5.66
N PHE A 60 -7.64 3.05 5.02
CA PHE A 60 -7.87 3.05 3.58
C PHE A 60 -8.64 4.30 3.13
N ALA A 61 -9.77 4.60 3.77
CA ALA A 61 -10.58 5.77 3.45
C ALA A 61 -9.86 7.11 3.72
N ASN A 62 -8.95 7.14 4.70
CA ASN A 62 -8.10 8.30 4.93
C ASN A 62 -7.06 8.45 3.82
N CYS A 63 -6.39 7.36 3.43
CA CYS A 63 -5.40 7.37 2.35
C CYS A 63 -6.01 7.78 1.00
N GLU A 64 -7.24 7.36 0.67
CA GLU A 64 -7.90 7.75 -0.58
C GLU A 64 -8.17 9.26 -0.70
N LYS A 65 -8.27 9.97 0.43
CA LYS A 65 -8.46 11.44 0.46
C LYS A 65 -7.15 12.19 0.30
N VAL A 66 -6.02 11.53 0.52
CA VAL A 66 -4.69 12.14 0.41
C VAL A 66 -4.40 12.36 -1.07
N LYS A 67 -4.08 13.61 -1.43
CA LYS A 67 -3.63 13.94 -2.78
C LYS A 67 -2.25 13.34 -3.01
N ARG A 68 -1.95 13.04 -4.27
CA ARG A 68 -0.60 12.62 -4.67
C ARG A 68 0.40 13.74 -4.39
N ALA A 69 1.62 13.38 -4.01
CA ALA A 69 2.70 14.33 -3.81
C ALA A 69 2.89 15.23 -5.04
N PRO A 70 3.38 16.47 -4.89
CA PRO A 70 3.56 17.38 -6.01
C PRO A 70 4.39 16.76 -7.13
N ILE A 71 4.04 17.02 -8.40
CA ILE A 71 4.72 16.39 -9.55
C ILE A 71 6.23 16.65 -9.53
N ALA A 72 6.65 17.83 -9.05
CA ALA A 72 8.06 18.21 -8.90
C ALA A 72 8.88 17.24 -8.03
N THR A 73 8.24 16.52 -7.08
CA THR A 73 8.93 15.55 -6.20
C THR A 73 9.59 14.40 -6.97
N MET A 74 9.20 14.17 -8.23
CA MET A 74 9.87 13.19 -9.10
C MET A 74 11.37 13.51 -9.36
N PHE A 75 11.77 14.77 -9.18
CA PHE A 75 13.16 15.24 -9.35
C PHE A 75 13.95 15.30 -8.04
N GLU A 76 13.28 15.12 -6.90
CA GLU A 76 13.87 15.16 -5.57
C GLU A 76 14.49 13.79 -5.20
N ASN A 77 15.40 13.77 -4.23
CA ASN A 77 16.03 12.56 -3.69
C ASN A 77 16.79 11.67 -4.69
N ILE A 78 17.14 12.21 -5.86
CA ILE A 78 18.01 11.53 -6.85
C ILE A 78 19.48 11.57 -6.39
N PHE A 79 19.90 12.72 -5.85
CA PHE A 79 21.20 12.96 -5.22
C PHE A 79 20.98 13.70 -3.90
N ASP A 80 22.02 13.81 -3.06
CA ASP A 80 22.00 14.62 -1.83
C ASP A 80 21.55 16.07 -2.10
N LYS A 81 21.94 16.62 -3.25
CA LYS A 81 21.52 17.94 -3.73
C LYS A 81 21.06 17.86 -5.17
N MET A 82 20.01 18.59 -5.50
CA MET A 82 19.48 18.62 -6.86
C MET A 82 20.50 19.25 -7.81
N GLU A 83 21.08 18.42 -8.67
CA GLU A 83 22.05 18.82 -9.68
C GLU A 83 21.45 19.83 -10.69
N PRO A 84 22.27 20.72 -11.29
CA PRO A 84 21.76 21.77 -12.20
C PRO A 84 20.96 21.26 -13.40
N HIS A 85 21.26 20.04 -13.89
CA HIS A 85 20.51 19.46 -15.00
C HIS A 85 19.12 19.00 -14.58
N LEU A 86 18.96 18.45 -13.36
CA LEU A 86 17.66 18.08 -12.81
C LEU A 86 16.79 19.32 -12.54
N GLN A 87 17.40 20.41 -12.08
CA GLN A 87 16.69 21.69 -11.91
C GLN A 87 16.16 22.23 -13.25
N ARG A 88 16.93 22.08 -14.34
CA ARG A 88 16.47 22.47 -15.69
C ARG A 88 15.31 21.59 -16.15
N GLN A 89 15.42 20.27 -16.03
CA GLN A 89 14.35 19.34 -16.41
C GLN A 89 13.07 19.58 -15.62
N MET A 90 13.18 19.87 -14.31
CA MET A 90 12.04 20.22 -13.47
C MET A 90 11.35 21.50 -13.96
N LYS A 91 12.13 22.53 -14.33
CA LYS A 91 11.57 23.78 -14.89
C LYS A 91 10.86 23.54 -16.22
N GLU A 92 11.46 22.77 -17.11
CA GLU A 92 10.87 22.39 -18.41
C GLU A 92 9.57 21.61 -18.23
N MET A 93 9.53 20.65 -17.29
CA MET A 93 8.33 19.89 -16.94
C MET A 93 7.22 20.80 -16.41
N ASN A 94 7.54 21.68 -15.45
CA ASN A 94 6.56 22.61 -14.89
C ASN A 94 5.95 23.52 -15.97
N GLU A 95 6.77 24.04 -16.88
CA GLU A 95 6.29 24.86 -17.99
C GLU A 95 5.42 24.06 -18.97
N HIS A 96 5.80 22.83 -19.29
CA HIS A 96 5.00 21.95 -20.14
C HIS A 96 3.63 21.64 -19.53
N VAL A 97 3.59 21.28 -18.25
CA VAL A 97 2.35 21.03 -17.51
C VAL A 97 1.48 22.29 -17.45
N ARG A 98 2.09 23.46 -17.25
CA ARG A 98 1.37 24.74 -17.25
C ARG A 98 0.72 25.05 -18.59
N GLN A 99 1.43 24.82 -19.70
CA GLN A 99 0.92 25.05 -21.05
C GLN A 99 -0.15 24.03 -21.47
N ASN A 100 -0.04 22.78 -20.98
CA ASN A 100 -0.89 21.66 -21.41
C ASN A 100 -1.78 21.12 -20.26
N HIS A 101 -2.15 21.98 -19.32
CA HIS A 101 -2.78 21.60 -18.05
C HIS A 101 -4.04 20.74 -18.20
N ASP A 102 -4.83 20.95 -19.26
CA ASP A 102 -6.06 20.20 -19.56
C ASP A 102 -5.82 18.71 -19.84
N HIS A 103 -4.58 18.33 -20.19
CA HIS A 103 -4.20 16.95 -20.46
C HIS A 103 -3.71 16.19 -19.22
N PHE A 104 -3.61 16.87 -18.07
CA PHE A 104 -3.09 16.27 -16.83
C PHE A 104 -4.12 16.31 -15.70
N PRO A 105 -4.25 15.25 -14.89
CA PRO A 105 -5.21 15.20 -13.78
C PRO A 105 -4.67 15.95 -12.55
N LEU A 106 -4.42 17.25 -12.69
CA LEU A 106 -3.75 18.09 -11.68
C LEU A 106 -4.52 18.21 -10.36
N SER A 107 -5.84 18.00 -10.38
CA SER A 107 -6.68 18.01 -9.17
C SER A 107 -6.31 16.91 -8.16
N LEU A 108 -5.71 15.81 -8.63
CA LEU A 108 -5.26 14.68 -7.81
C LEU A 108 -3.95 14.94 -7.09
N TYR A 109 -3.21 15.99 -7.46
CA TYR A 109 -1.88 16.30 -6.92
C TYR A 109 -1.95 17.48 -5.95
N GLU A 110 -1.08 17.45 -4.95
CA GLU A 110 -0.77 18.62 -4.14
C GLU A 110 -0.09 19.69 -4.99
N GLN A 111 -0.34 20.96 -4.67
CA GLN A 111 0.39 22.04 -5.30
C GLN A 111 1.80 22.09 -4.71
N SER A 112 2.81 22.20 -5.56
CA SER A 112 4.19 22.43 -5.10
C SER A 112 4.19 23.68 -4.24
N SER A 113 4.60 23.55 -2.98
CA SER A 113 4.92 24.71 -2.16
C SER A 113 6.09 25.40 -2.84
N THR A 114 5.84 26.60 -3.34
CA THR A 114 6.86 27.44 -3.98
C THR A 114 7.86 27.91 -2.95
#